data_AF-A0A0Q2XK48-F1
#
_entry.id   AF-A0A0Q2XK48-F1
#
_cell.length_a   1.000
_cell.length_b   1.000
_cell.length_c   1.000
_cell.angle_alpha   90.00
_cell.angle_beta   90.00
_cell.angle_gamma   90.00
#
_symmetry.space_group_name_H-M   'P 1'
#
loop_
_entity.id
_entity.type
_entity.pdbx_description
1 polymer ?
#
loop_
_entity_poly.entity_id
_entity_poly.type
_entity_poly.pdbx_seq_one_letter_code
_entity_poly.pdbx_strand_id
1 'polypeptide(L)' 'MSLGLFHFFLRLPVLAFRMAGIVRVSNRAKRRFRRELVESGLPDEIVEELVNYFNPSTPLRETLFRFSRR' A
#
# COMPACT_ATOMS: atom_id res chain seq x y z
N MET A 1 -15.61 17.56 28.57
CA MET A 1 -14.83 16.45 27.96
C MET A 1 -15.47 15.84 26.70
N SER A 2 -16.61 16.34 26.19
CA SER A 2 -17.31 15.75 25.03
C SER A 2 -16.92 16.33 23.66
N LEU A 3 -16.57 17.63 23.58
CA LEU A 3 -16.29 18.30 22.30
C LEU A 3 -15.03 17.75 21.60
N GLY A 4 -13.98 17.43 22.35
CA GLY A 4 -12.71 16.93 21.78
C GLY A 4 -12.85 15.55 21.14
N LEU A 5 -13.67 14.68 21.73
CA LEU A 5 -13.93 13.34 21.21
C LEU A 5 -14.73 13.39 19.89
N PHE A 6 -15.72 14.28 19.80
CA PHE A 6 -16.48 14.49 18.57
C PHE A 6 -15.61 14.98 17.40
N HIS A 7 -14.69 15.92 17.65
CA HIS A 7 -13.75 16.39 16.63
C HIS A 7 -12.76 15.29 16.19
N PHE A 8 -12.37 14.40 17.10
CA PHE A 8 -11.54 13.24 16.78
C PHE A 8 -12.27 12.27 15.83
N PHE A 9 -13.53 11.95 16.12
CA PHE A 9 -14.35 11.09 15.26
C PHE A 9 -14.58 11.69 13.87
N LEU A 10 -14.73 13.01 13.75
CA LEU A 10 -14.85 13.67 12.44
C LEU A 10 -13.55 13.65 11.61
N ARG A 11 -12.38 13.48 12.25
CA ARG A 11 -11.09 13.35 11.55
C ARG A 11 -10.79 11.92 11.07
N LEU A 12 -11.42 10.90 11.66
CA LEU A 12 -11.23 9.50 11.25
C LEU A 12 -11.61 9.24 9.77
N PRO A 13 -12.75 9.73 9.25
CA PRO A 13 -13.07 9.60 7.83
C PRO A 13 -12.00 10.22 6.94
N VAL A 14 -11.53 11.43 7.26
CA VAL A 14 -10.51 12.14 6.48
C VAL A 14 -9.20 11.34 6.45
N LEU A 15 -8.80 10.78 7.59
CA LEU A 15 -7.61 9.93 7.68
C LEU A 15 -7.78 8.65 6.86
N ALA A 16 -8.94 8.00 6.94
CA ALA A 16 -9.25 6.80 6.16
C ALA A 16 -9.24 7.08 4.65
N PHE A 17 -9.82 8.21 4.20
CA PHE A 17 -9.78 8.64 2.80
C PHE A 17 -8.35 8.89 2.31
N ARG A 18 -7.50 9.52 3.13
CA ARG A 18 -6.09 9.72 2.80
C ARG A 18 -5.36 8.39 2.63
N MET A 19 -5.56 7.45 3.56
CA MET A 19 -4.97 6.11 3.48
C MET A 19 -5.47 5.36 2.25
N ALA A 20 -6.77 5.40 1.96
CA ALA A 20 -7.35 4.80 0.76
C ALA A 20 -6.78 5.41 -0.52
N GLY A 21 -6.53 6.72 -0.54
CA GLY A 21 -5.86 7.43 -1.64
C GLY A 21 -4.44 6.89 -1.88
N ILE A 22 -3.64 6.74 -0.82
CA ILE A 22 -2.29 6.18 -0.89
C ILE A 22 -2.33 4.75 -1.44
N VAL A 23 -3.21 3.90 -0.91
CA VAL A 23 -3.39 2.52 -1.38
C VAL A 23 -3.75 2.49 -2.87
N ARG A 24 -4.62 3.39 -3.32
CA ARG A 24 -5.04 3.47 -4.71
C ARG A 24 -3.91 3.90 -5.65
N VAL A 25 -3.09 4.87 -5.24
CA VAL A 25 -1.91 5.31 -6.00
C VAL A 25 -0.89 4.18 -6.10
N SER A 26 -0.59 3.51 -4.98
CA SER A 26 0.32 2.36 -4.94
C SER A 26 -0.15 1.22 -5.84
N ASN A 27 -1.44 0.87 -5.80
CA ASN A 27 -2.01 -0.16 -6.66
C ASN A 27 -1.97 0.23 -8.15
N ARG A 28 -2.18 1.51 -8.46
CA ARG A 28 -2.06 2.03 -9.83
C ARG A 28 -0.62 1.95 -10.32
N ALA A 29 0.35 2.33 -9.49
CA ALA A 29 1.78 2.22 -9.80
C ALA A 29 2.18 0.76 -10.04
N LYS A 30 1.79 -0.16 -9.15
CA LYS A 30 2.03 -1.60 -9.29
C LYS A 30 1.49 -2.16 -10.62
N ARG A 31 0.26 -1.77 -11.00
CA ARG A 31 -0.34 -2.17 -12.28
C ARG A 31 0.42 -1.64 -13.49
N ARG A 32 0.84 -0.37 -13.47
CA ARG A 32 1.64 0.21 -14.56
C ARG A 32 3.01 -0.45 -14.67
N PHE A 33 3.67 -0.65 -13.54
CA PHE A 33 4.96 -1.32 -13.48
C PHE A 33 4.91 -2.73 -14.07
N ARG A 34 3.93 -3.55 -13.66
CA ARG A 34 3.70 -4.88 -14.25
C ARG A 34 3.51 -4.79 -15.77
N ARG A 35 2.68 -3.85 -16.23
CA ARG A 35 2.37 -3.67 -17.64
C ARG A 35 3.62 -3.31 -18.46
N GLU A 36 4.42 -2.37 -17.98
CA GLU A 36 5.67 -1.97 -18.61
C GLU A 36 6.66 -3.14 -18.72
N LEU A 37 6.79 -3.95 -17.66
CA LEU A 37 7.67 -5.12 -17.68
C LEU A 37 7.23 -6.17 -18.71
N VAL A 38 5.92 -6.45 -18.79
CA VAL A 38 5.37 -7.35 -19.82
C VAL A 38 5.56 -6.78 -21.22
N GLU A 39 5.29 -5.48 -21.43
CA GLU A 39 5.48 -4.80 -22.72
C GLU A 39 6.95 -4.78 -23.14
N SER A 40 7.89 -4.74 -22.19
CA SER A 40 9.33 -4.88 -22.46
C SER A 40 9.79 -6.33 -22.74
N GLY A 41 8.86 -7.30 -22.71
CA GLY A 41 9.12 -8.68 -23.10
C GLY A 41 9.78 -9.55 -22.03
N LEU A 42 9.70 -9.17 -20.74
CA LEU A 42 10.20 -10.03 -19.67
C LEU A 42 9.32 -11.29 -19.50
N PRO A 43 9.92 -12.44 -19.17
CA PRO A 43 9.20 -13.63 -18.75
C PRO A 43 8.33 -13.35 -17.52
N ASP A 44 7.13 -13.95 -17.48
CA ASP A 44 6.15 -13.73 -16.41
C ASP A 44 6.71 -13.99 -15.00
N GLU A 45 7.59 -14.98 -14.84
CA GLU A 45 8.27 -15.29 -13.57
C GLU A 45 9.10 -14.12 -13.06
N ILE A 46 9.88 -13.48 -13.93
CA ILE A 46 10.71 -12.32 -13.56
C ILE A 46 9.83 -11.11 -13.27
N VAL A 47 8.75 -10.94 -14.04
CA VAL A 47 7.78 -9.86 -13.79
C VAL A 47 7.15 -10.01 -12.40
N GLU A 48 6.72 -11.20 -12.02
CA GLU A 48 6.14 -11.44 -10.70
C GLU A 48 7.15 -11.21 -9.57
N GLU A 49 8.39 -11.68 -9.72
CA GLU A 49 9.43 -11.47 -8.72
C GLU A 49 9.72 -9.97 -8.52
N LEU A 50 9.89 -9.22 -9.60
CA LEU A 50 10.11 -7.77 -9.55
C LEU A 50 8.92 -7.02 -8.94
N VAL A 51 7.70 -7.36 -9.37
CA VAL A 51 6.46 -6.75 -8.85
C VAL A 51 6.27 -7.04 -7.37
N ASN A 52 6.72 -8.19 -6.88
CA ASN A 52 6.69 -8.55 -5.47
C ASN A 52 7.80 -7.84 -4.68
N TYR A 53 9.01 -7.77 -5.20
CA TYR A 53 10.15 -7.09 -4.59
C TYR A 53 9.89 -5.60 -4.38
N PHE A 54 9.37 -4.91 -5.40
CA PHE A 54 9.06 -3.48 -5.36
C PHE A 54 7.67 -3.15 -4.81
N ASN A 55 6.97 -4.11 -4.20
CA ASN A 55 5.65 -3.87 -3.65
C ASN A 55 5.73 -2.95 -2.42
N PRO A 56 5.19 -1.72 -2.43
CA PRO A 56 5.29 -0.80 -1.29
C PRO A 56 4.58 -1.31 -0.02
N SER A 57 3.78 -2.38 -0.12
CA SER A 57 3.14 -3.02 1.03
C SER A 57 4.03 -3.99 1.81
N THR A 58 5.15 -4.48 1.26
CA THR A 58 6.05 -5.41 1.98
C THR A 58 6.72 -4.79 3.22
N PRO A 59 7.32 -3.58 3.19
CA PRO A 59 7.97 -3.02 4.38
C PRO A 59 6.98 -2.76 5.53
N LEU A 60 5.75 -2.34 5.22
CA LEU A 60 4.67 -2.16 6.20
C LEU A 60 4.24 -3.50 6.82
N ARG A 61 4.17 -4.55 6.00
CA ARG A 61 3.83 -5.90 6.46
C ARG A 61 4.93 -6.43 7.37
N GLU A 62 6.19 -6.32 6.98
CA GLU A 62 7.31 -6.75 7.81
C GLU A 62 7.39 -5.99 9.15
N THR A 63 7.18 -4.68 9.16
CA THR A 63 7.20 -3.90 10.41
C THR A 63 6.01 -4.22 11.33
N LEU A 64 4.80 -4.37 10.80
CA LEU A 64 3.62 -4.72 11.59
C LEU A 64 3.68 -6.16 12.14
N PHE A 65 4.12 -7.13 11.33
CA PHE A 65 4.19 -8.53 11.75
C PHE A 65 5.42 -8.83 12.63
N ARG A 66 6.51 -8.05 12.53
CA ARG A 66 7.68 -8.17 13.44
C ARG A 66 7.35 -7.75 14.87
N PHE A 67 6.40 -6.84 15.08
CA PHE A 67 5.95 -6.41 16.41
C PHE A 67 5.08 -7.47 17.11
N SER A 68 4.37 -8.32 16.36
CA SER A 68 3.48 -9.35 16.91
C SER A 68 4.22 -10.59 17.46
N ARG A 69 5.54 -10.69 17.27
CA ARG A 69 6.36 -11.83 17.71
C ARG A 69 7.21 -11.55 18.97
N ARG A 70 7.06 -10.37 19.59
CA ARG A 70 7.70 -10.05 20.88
C ARG A 70 6.69 -10.11 22.01
#